data_AF-A0A0D3JSL4-F1
#
_entry.id   AF-A0A0D3JSL4-F1
#
_cell.length_a   1.000
_cell.length_b   1.000
_cell.length_c   1.000
_cell.angle_alpha   90.00
_cell.angle_beta   90.00
_cell.angle_gamma   90.00
#
_symmetry.space_group_name_H-M   'P 1'
#
loop_
_entity.id
_entity.type
_entity.pdbx_description
1 polymer ?
#
loop_
_entity_poly.entity_id
_entity_poly.type
_entity_poly.pdbx_seq_one_letter_code
_entity_poly.pdbx_strand_id
1 'polypeptide(L)'
;MHRMQKHRGIVEPALTRVWHELTWQCCRQENGLAIDVGGNYGWYALLSATIGCEVITFEPVPAHVAIMRKALSLNPKLAGRVQIHRAVVYDTQGVYNISVPVAMTTDEEPNGTLKTLGMTGMSGRYGVLKRNPNDAEPGGAYAVTAPSLRIDDVLAAADASHDGGRGRAPRPVYMLKVDVEGYEPQVMRTAKRTLDSGRVRAVQLEINRMYTRAGVRQNSHTVEMLDDLETRGFAMRQVPGCPFAARVGGPCVDAADAAIVDVGWKRWQEAPSFWNQLAPFPSNRSRLLSLRHRRAKSRERSIFVHFNETTRWAGPVSAMERAFRNDILSRSSNLAGIGPAHQRQKK
;
A
#
# COMPACT_ATOMS: atom_id res chain seq x y z
N MET A 1 1.67 -7.44 -32.53
CA MET A 1 1.62 -5.97 -32.29
C MET A 1 0.23 -5.44 -31.84
N HIS A 2 -0.59 -6.20 -31.09
CA HIS A 2 -1.99 -5.80 -30.78
C HIS A 2 -2.43 -5.89 -29.31
N ARG A 3 -1.50 -5.96 -28.34
CA ARG A 3 -1.84 -5.95 -26.89
C ARG A 3 -1.40 -4.71 -26.11
N MET A 4 -0.67 -3.78 -26.72
CA MET A 4 -0.27 -2.50 -26.09
C MET A 4 -1.33 -1.38 -26.23
N GLN A 5 -2.52 -1.67 -26.78
CA GLN A 5 -3.56 -0.65 -27.04
C GLN A 5 -4.63 -0.51 -25.96
N LYS A 6 -4.62 -1.26 -24.85
CA LYS A 6 -5.70 -1.22 -23.84
C LYS A 6 -5.43 -0.46 -22.54
N HIS A 7 -4.22 0.05 -22.30
CA HIS A 7 -3.94 0.90 -21.14
C HIS A 7 -3.04 2.06 -21.56
N ARG A 8 -3.55 3.30 -21.46
CA ARG A 8 -2.80 4.54 -21.70
C ARG A 8 -1.74 4.75 -20.61
N GLY A 9 -0.74 3.89 -20.47
CA GLY A 9 0.41 4.07 -19.56
C GLY A 9 0.09 4.37 -18.08
N ILE A 10 -1.15 4.18 -17.62
CA ILE A 10 -1.61 4.47 -16.27
C ILE A 10 -1.52 3.19 -15.44
N VAL A 11 -0.78 3.27 -14.33
CA VAL A 11 -0.69 2.19 -13.33
C VAL A 11 -1.89 2.30 -12.38
N GLU A 12 -2.53 1.17 -12.08
CA GLU A 12 -3.67 1.07 -11.14
C GLU A 12 -4.72 2.18 -11.32
N PRO A 13 -5.40 2.26 -12.48
CA PRO A 13 -6.36 3.31 -12.83
C PRO A 13 -7.26 3.81 -11.70
N ALA A 14 -7.88 2.89 -10.94
CA ALA A 14 -8.80 3.27 -9.88
C ALA A 14 -8.07 3.91 -8.70
N LEU A 15 -6.91 3.38 -8.31
CA LEU A 15 -6.12 3.94 -7.21
C LEU A 15 -5.53 5.31 -7.61
N THR A 16 -4.98 5.40 -8.81
CA THR A 16 -4.51 6.67 -9.39
C THR A 16 -5.60 7.74 -9.41
N ARG A 17 -6.84 7.36 -9.76
CA ARG A 17 -7.98 8.27 -9.79
C ARG A 17 -8.30 8.83 -8.40
N VAL A 18 -8.38 7.95 -7.39
CA VAL A 18 -8.62 8.37 -6.00
C VAL A 18 -7.48 9.24 -5.50
N TRP A 19 -6.23 8.83 -5.74
CA TRP A 19 -5.05 9.61 -5.36
C TRP A 19 -5.12 11.03 -5.89
N HIS A 20 -5.35 11.18 -7.20
CA HIS A 20 -5.47 12.48 -7.83
C HIS A 20 -6.62 13.27 -7.18
N GLU A 21 -7.81 12.69 -7.06
CA GLU A 21 -9.00 13.34 -6.48
C GLU A 21 -8.72 13.89 -5.07
N LEU A 22 -8.04 13.12 -4.22
CA LEU A 22 -7.77 13.51 -2.83
C LEU A 22 -6.62 14.53 -2.68
N THR A 23 -5.80 14.73 -3.72
CA THR A 23 -4.55 15.51 -3.60
C THR A 23 -4.50 16.75 -4.49
N TRP A 24 -5.25 16.80 -5.61
CA TRP A 24 -4.98 17.77 -6.68
C TRP A 24 -5.16 19.24 -6.30
N GLN A 25 -6.15 19.58 -5.47
CA GLN A 25 -6.37 20.97 -5.05
C GLN A 25 -5.22 21.44 -4.17
N CYS A 26 -4.96 20.66 -3.13
CA CYS A 26 -3.99 20.95 -2.09
C CYS A 26 -2.54 20.95 -2.61
N CYS A 27 -2.15 19.96 -3.43
CA CYS A 27 -0.84 19.95 -4.06
C CYS A 27 -0.59 21.18 -4.94
N ARG A 28 -1.63 21.75 -5.57
CA ARG A 28 -1.51 22.94 -6.43
C ARG A 28 -1.54 24.26 -5.66
N GLN A 29 -2.22 24.32 -4.52
CA GLN A 29 -2.51 25.58 -3.83
C GLN A 29 -1.69 25.78 -2.54
N GLU A 30 -1.25 24.72 -1.87
CA GLU A 30 -0.78 24.80 -0.47
C GLU A 30 0.68 24.33 -0.28
N ASN A 31 1.42 24.08 -1.37
CA ASN A 31 2.76 23.47 -1.34
C ASN A 31 2.81 22.19 -0.48
N GLY A 32 1.85 21.31 -0.74
CA GLY A 32 1.61 20.09 0.01
C GLY A 32 2.68 19.03 -0.09
N LEU A 33 2.69 18.11 0.89
CA LEU A 33 3.59 16.97 0.94
C LEU A 33 2.86 15.66 0.64
N ALA A 34 3.42 14.85 -0.25
CA ALA A 34 3.07 13.44 -0.43
C ALA A 34 4.22 12.54 0.02
N ILE A 35 3.90 11.49 0.78
CA ILE A 35 4.86 10.50 1.27
C ILE A 35 4.55 9.18 0.58
N ASP A 36 5.55 8.59 -0.07
CA ASP A 36 5.41 7.34 -0.82
C ASP A 36 6.37 6.26 -0.29
N VAL A 37 5.86 5.37 0.57
CA VAL A 37 6.62 4.23 1.09
C VAL A 37 6.38 3.01 0.21
N GLY A 38 7.47 2.43 -0.29
CA GLY A 38 7.42 1.43 -1.35
C GLY A 38 7.22 2.11 -2.70
N GLY A 39 8.06 3.10 -2.99
CA GLY A 39 7.94 3.93 -4.20
C GLY A 39 8.12 3.14 -5.49
N ASN A 40 8.82 2.01 -5.44
CA ASN A 40 9.07 1.11 -6.56
C ASN A 40 9.58 1.93 -7.78
N TYR A 41 8.95 1.82 -8.95
CA TYR A 41 9.33 2.58 -10.14
C TYR A 41 8.94 4.08 -10.11
N GLY A 42 8.29 4.54 -9.04
CA GLY A 42 7.98 5.94 -8.77
C GLY A 42 6.69 6.47 -9.37
N TRP A 43 5.72 5.61 -9.68
CA TRP A 43 4.44 6.05 -10.25
C TRP A 43 3.76 7.13 -9.41
N TYR A 44 3.51 6.85 -8.12
CA TYR A 44 2.84 7.78 -7.21
C TYR A 44 3.72 8.97 -6.84
N ALA A 45 5.03 8.77 -6.68
CA ALA A 45 5.98 9.86 -6.48
C ALA A 45 5.97 10.87 -7.64
N LEU A 46 6.09 10.40 -8.89
CA LEU A 46 6.12 11.25 -10.08
C LEU A 46 4.74 11.88 -10.36
N LEU A 47 3.65 11.13 -10.15
CA LEU A 47 2.28 11.66 -10.24
C LEU A 47 2.10 12.84 -9.27
N SER A 48 2.47 12.67 -8.00
CA SER A 48 2.32 13.71 -6.98
C SER A 48 3.15 14.95 -7.29
N ALA A 49 4.40 14.76 -7.74
CA ALA A 49 5.26 15.86 -8.17
C ALA A 49 4.67 16.63 -9.36
N THR A 50 4.06 15.91 -10.33
CA THR A 50 3.42 16.50 -11.51
C THR A 50 2.17 17.29 -11.15
N ILE A 51 1.40 16.82 -10.16
CA ILE A 51 0.23 17.55 -9.64
C ILE A 51 0.67 18.82 -8.91
N GLY A 52 1.86 18.84 -8.30
CA GLY A 52 2.45 20.02 -7.66
C GLY A 52 2.94 19.82 -6.23
N CYS A 53 2.78 18.62 -5.67
CA CYS A 53 3.26 18.31 -4.33
C CYS A 53 4.80 18.27 -4.27
N GLU A 54 5.36 18.58 -3.10
CA GLU A 54 6.65 18.02 -2.72
C GLU A 54 6.47 16.56 -2.31
N VAL A 55 7.51 15.75 -2.51
CA VAL A 55 7.44 14.30 -2.38
C VAL A 55 8.63 13.78 -1.60
N ILE A 56 8.36 12.96 -0.58
CA ILE A 56 9.36 12.13 0.07
C ILE A 56 9.02 10.68 -0.26
N THR A 57 9.89 10.01 -1.02
CA THR A 57 9.70 8.60 -1.40
C THR A 57 10.78 7.71 -0.81
N PHE A 58 10.38 6.53 -0.35
CA PHE A 58 11.24 5.49 0.19
C PHE A 58 11.22 4.30 -0.74
N GLU A 59 12.37 4.02 -1.35
CA GLU A 59 12.55 2.88 -2.25
C GLU A 59 13.97 2.32 -2.08
N PRO A 60 14.11 1.12 -1.52
CA PRO A 60 15.44 0.59 -1.22
C PRO A 60 16.14 -0.03 -2.44
N VAL A 61 15.42 -0.45 -3.49
CA VAL A 61 16.01 -1.16 -4.63
C VAL A 61 16.73 -0.19 -5.56
N PRO A 62 18.06 -0.32 -5.75
CA PRO A 62 18.84 0.63 -6.55
C PRO A 62 18.37 0.74 -8.01
N ALA A 63 17.96 -0.37 -8.62
CA ALA A 63 17.46 -0.40 -9.99
C ALA A 63 16.16 0.40 -10.16
N HIS A 64 15.24 0.31 -9.18
CA HIS A 64 13.98 1.05 -9.17
C HIS A 64 14.24 2.55 -8.98
N VAL A 65 15.14 2.91 -8.06
CA VAL A 65 15.60 4.30 -7.87
C VAL A 65 16.26 4.86 -9.13
N ALA A 66 17.02 4.06 -9.89
CA ALA A 66 17.62 4.51 -11.14
C ALA A 66 16.57 4.89 -12.19
N ILE A 67 15.46 4.13 -12.28
CA ILE A 67 14.32 4.45 -13.15
C ILE A 67 13.68 5.77 -12.73
N MET A 68 13.41 5.96 -11.43
CA MET A 68 12.86 7.22 -10.91
C MET A 68 13.78 8.41 -11.19
N ARG A 69 15.08 8.27 -10.94
CA ARG A 69 16.07 9.32 -11.21
C ARG A 69 16.16 9.65 -12.70
N LYS A 70 16.06 8.64 -13.57
CA LYS A 70 16.00 8.89 -15.02
C LYS A 70 14.76 9.69 -15.37
N ALA A 71 13.58 9.34 -14.85
CA ALA A 71 12.36 10.11 -15.07
C ALA A 71 12.49 11.57 -14.59
N LEU A 72 13.09 11.81 -13.42
CA LEU A 72 13.35 13.16 -12.92
C LEU A 72 14.37 13.94 -13.78
N SER A 73 15.42 13.27 -14.28
CA SER A 73 16.41 13.91 -15.17
C SER A 73 15.81 14.37 -16.50
N LEU A 74 14.80 13.65 -16.99
CA LEU A 74 14.04 14.01 -18.20
C LEU A 74 13.01 15.12 -17.92
N ASN A 75 12.70 15.38 -16.65
CA ASN A 75 11.73 16.36 -16.19
C ASN A 75 12.34 17.28 -15.12
N PRO A 76 13.33 18.13 -15.47
CA PRO A 76 14.14 18.86 -14.49
C PRO A 76 13.32 19.79 -13.58
N LYS A 77 12.15 20.26 -14.04
CA LYS A 77 11.21 21.05 -13.23
C LYS A 77 10.61 20.27 -12.05
N LEU A 78 10.58 18.94 -12.12
CA LEU A 78 10.09 18.06 -11.06
C LEU A 78 11.20 17.60 -10.11
N ALA A 79 12.46 17.61 -10.55
CA ALA A 79 13.59 17.08 -9.79
C ALA A 79 13.72 17.72 -8.40
N GLY A 80 13.53 19.04 -8.30
CA GLY A 80 13.58 19.77 -7.02
C GLY A 80 12.43 19.47 -6.06
N ARG A 81 11.40 18.73 -6.49
CA ARG A 81 10.22 18.39 -5.67
C ARG A 81 10.31 17.02 -5.03
N VAL A 82 11.25 16.15 -5.45
CA VAL A 82 11.26 14.74 -5.06
C VAL A 82 12.54 14.40 -4.30
N GLN A 83 12.38 14.09 -3.01
CA GLN A 83 13.42 13.54 -2.17
C GLN A 83 13.32 12.01 -2.15
N ILE A 84 14.41 11.33 -2.52
CA ILE A 84 14.45 9.86 -2.59
C ILE A 84 15.34 9.31 -1.46
N HIS A 85 14.77 8.48 -0.61
CA HIS A 85 15.48 7.73 0.43
C HIS A 85 15.65 6.26 0.02
N ARG A 86 16.91 5.83 -0.10
CA ARG A 86 17.28 4.42 -0.37
C ARG A 86 17.24 3.60 0.91
N ALA A 87 16.05 3.42 1.45
CA ALA A 87 15.83 2.80 2.76
C ALA A 87 14.51 2.02 2.78
N VAL A 88 14.43 1.02 3.65
CA VAL A 88 13.13 0.50 4.09
C VAL A 88 12.57 1.43 5.16
N VAL A 89 11.26 1.46 5.33
CA VAL A 89 10.65 2.09 6.51
C VAL A 89 10.24 1.00 7.48
N TYR A 90 10.76 1.04 8.71
CA TYR A 90 10.54 -0.02 9.68
C TYR A 90 10.63 0.48 11.12
N ASP A 91 9.89 -0.14 12.03
CA ASP A 91 9.78 0.30 13.43
C ASP A 91 11.03 0.01 14.28
N THR A 92 11.87 -0.92 13.84
CA THR A 92 13.11 -1.31 14.50
C THR A 92 14.30 -0.86 13.65
N GLN A 93 15.27 -0.22 14.29
CA GLN A 93 16.49 0.20 13.61
C GLN A 93 17.31 -1.02 13.18
N GLY A 94 17.77 -1.03 11.94
CA GLY A 94 18.63 -2.09 11.43
C GLY A 94 18.89 -1.98 9.93
N VAL A 95 19.55 -3.01 9.40
CA VAL A 95 19.72 -3.23 7.96
C VAL A 95 18.92 -4.47 7.59
N TYR A 96 18.09 -4.35 6.57
CA TYR A 96 17.13 -5.37 6.19
C TYR A 96 17.45 -5.94 4.81
N ASN A 97 17.28 -7.26 4.69
CA ASN A 97 17.37 -7.96 3.42
C ASN A 97 16.06 -7.85 2.67
N ILE A 98 16.17 -7.57 1.38
CA ILE A 98 15.09 -7.34 0.45
C ILE A 98 15.27 -8.31 -0.70
N SER A 99 14.25 -9.12 -0.96
CA SER A 99 14.19 -10.06 -2.07
C SER A 99 13.51 -9.38 -3.24
N VAL A 100 14.28 -9.06 -4.27
CA VAL A 100 13.80 -8.40 -5.48
C VAL A 100 13.57 -9.44 -6.57
N PRO A 101 12.32 -9.64 -7.05
CA PRO A 101 12.05 -10.59 -8.12
C PRO A 101 12.82 -10.27 -9.39
N VAL A 102 13.35 -11.29 -10.05
CA VAL A 102 13.91 -11.19 -11.40
C VAL A 102 12.79 -11.44 -12.39
N ALA A 103 12.53 -10.43 -13.23
CA ALA A 103 11.74 -10.62 -14.44
C ALA A 103 12.52 -11.53 -15.39
N MET A 104 12.24 -12.83 -15.34
CA MET A 104 12.70 -13.72 -16.39
C MET A 104 11.88 -13.42 -17.63
N THR A 105 12.51 -12.82 -18.64
CA THR A 105 12.00 -12.88 -20.00
C THR A 105 12.26 -14.29 -20.48
N THR A 106 11.24 -15.11 -20.64
CA THR A 106 11.41 -16.30 -21.45
C THR A 106 10.40 -16.29 -22.56
N ASP A 107 10.90 -16.49 -23.77
CA ASP A 107 10.17 -17.11 -24.87
C ASP A 107 9.75 -18.57 -24.53
N GLU A 108 9.83 -18.99 -23.25
CA GLU A 108 9.68 -20.38 -22.74
C GLU A 108 8.61 -20.52 -21.64
N GLU A 109 7.76 -19.51 -21.39
CA GLU A 109 6.56 -19.67 -20.56
C GLU A 109 5.36 -20.07 -21.43
N PRO A 110 4.84 -21.33 -21.38
CA PRO A 110 3.77 -21.80 -22.27
C PRO A 110 2.45 -21.02 -22.16
N ASN A 111 2.30 -20.21 -21.10
CA ASN A 111 1.07 -19.47 -20.79
C ASN A 111 1.22 -17.93 -20.83
N GLY A 112 2.37 -17.38 -21.25
CA GLY A 112 2.52 -15.95 -21.52
C GLY A 112 2.15 -15.02 -20.35
N THR A 113 2.35 -15.46 -19.10
CA THR A 113 2.03 -14.63 -17.93
C THR A 113 3.20 -13.69 -17.66
N LEU A 114 3.09 -12.45 -18.15
CA LEU A 114 4.02 -11.37 -17.83
C LEU A 114 4.17 -11.26 -16.29
N LYS A 115 5.39 -11.42 -15.77
CA LYS A 115 5.63 -11.29 -14.32
C LYS A 115 5.32 -9.86 -13.86
N THR A 116 4.60 -9.75 -12.76
CA THR A 116 4.33 -8.47 -12.09
C THR A 116 5.62 -7.95 -11.45
N LEU A 117 6.26 -7.01 -12.12
CA LEU A 117 7.34 -6.19 -11.56
C LEU A 117 6.78 -5.38 -10.38
N GLY A 118 7.36 -5.52 -9.18
CA GLY A 118 7.02 -4.69 -8.02
C GLY A 118 6.83 -5.40 -6.68
N MET A 119 6.63 -6.72 -6.65
CA MET A 119 6.46 -7.48 -5.39
C MET A 119 7.78 -7.72 -4.67
N THR A 120 8.31 -6.69 -4.03
CA THR A 120 9.62 -6.73 -3.38
C THR A 120 9.48 -7.14 -1.92
N GLY A 121 9.76 -8.40 -1.60
CA GLY A 121 9.57 -8.94 -0.26
C GLY A 121 10.72 -8.59 0.69
N MET A 122 10.42 -8.04 1.87
CA MET A 122 11.43 -7.77 2.91
C MET A 122 11.50 -8.91 3.94
N SER A 123 12.70 -9.27 4.40
CA SER A 123 12.90 -10.16 5.54
C SER A 123 12.89 -9.37 6.85
N GLY A 124 11.71 -9.23 7.46
CA GLY A 124 11.53 -8.57 8.77
C GLY A 124 11.40 -9.55 9.93
N ARG A 125 10.88 -9.07 11.08
CA ARG A 125 10.73 -9.88 12.31
C ARG A 125 9.84 -11.12 12.16
N TYR A 126 9.02 -11.18 11.11
CA TYR A 126 8.14 -12.31 10.80
C TYR A 126 8.57 -13.03 9.50
N GLY A 127 9.82 -12.83 9.08
CA GLY A 127 10.35 -13.35 7.81
C GLY A 127 9.83 -12.59 6.60
N VAL A 128 9.82 -13.24 5.44
CA VAL A 128 9.24 -12.68 4.20
C VAL A 128 7.74 -12.96 4.18
N LEU A 129 6.93 -11.89 4.20
CA LEU A 129 5.47 -11.98 4.33
C LEU A 129 4.75 -12.22 3.00
N LYS A 130 5.18 -11.56 1.92
CA LYS A 130 4.66 -11.72 0.56
C LYS A 130 5.84 -11.88 -0.42
N ARG A 131 5.73 -12.91 -1.26
CA ARG A 131 6.64 -13.25 -2.37
C ARG A 131 5.92 -14.15 -3.36
N ASN A 132 6.33 -14.13 -4.63
CA ASN A 132 5.88 -15.14 -5.59
C ASN A 132 6.59 -16.47 -5.27
N PRO A 133 5.91 -17.62 -5.31
CA PRO A 133 6.57 -18.92 -5.18
C PRO A 133 7.79 -19.09 -6.11
N ASN A 134 7.70 -18.57 -7.34
CA ASN A 134 8.77 -18.66 -8.33
C ASN A 134 10.00 -17.81 -7.96
N ASP A 135 9.88 -16.88 -7.01
CA ASP A 135 11.02 -16.09 -6.52
C ASP A 135 11.93 -16.92 -5.61
N ALA A 136 11.45 -18.06 -5.10
CA ALA A 136 12.24 -18.98 -4.28
C ALA A 136 13.15 -19.90 -5.10
N GLU A 137 12.92 -20.00 -6.40
CA GLU A 137 13.75 -20.79 -7.31
C GLU A 137 15.11 -20.09 -7.56
N PRO A 138 16.19 -20.85 -7.85
CA PRO A 138 17.49 -20.26 -8.21
C PRO A 138 17.36 -19.26 -9.37
N GLY A 139 17.84 -18.04 -9.18
CA GLY A 139 17.71 -16.96 -10.17
C GLY A 139 16.33 -16.30 -10.24
N GLY A 140 15.35 -16.75 -9.44
CA GLY A 140 14.02 -16.16 -9.35
C GLY A 140 13.99 -14.78 -8.68
N ALA A 141 14.95 -14.49 -7.80
CA ALA A 141 15.13 -13.21 -7.15
C ALA A 141 16.61 -12.92 -6.85
N TYR A 142 16.94 -11.65 -6.63
CA TYR A 142 18.23 -11.22 -6.10
C TYR A 142 18.06 -10.42 -4.80
N ALA A 143 19.08 -10.43 -3.95
CA ALA A 143 19.05 -9.75 -2.67
C ALA A 143 19.57 -8.31 -2.76
N VAL A 144 18.89 -7.40 -2.08
CA VAL A 144 19.32 -6.03 -1.80
C VAL A 144 19.31 -5.83 -0.28
N THR A 145 20.24 -5.07 0.26
CA THR A 145 20.20 -4.63 1.66
C THR A 145 19.93 -3.14 1.75
N ALA A 146 19.10 -2.71 2.70
CA ALA A 146 18.91 -1.28 2.96
C ALA A 146 18.75 -0.99 4.45
N PRO A 147 19.21 0.19 4.92
CA PRO A 147 18.94 0.63 6.28
C PRO A 147 17.46 0.93 6.47
N SER A 148 16.98 0.81 7.70
CA SER A 148 15.66 1.28 8.10
C SER A 148 15.67 2.76 8.42
N LEU A 149 14.62 3.47 8.01
CA LEU A 149 14.29 4.82 8.47
C LEU A 149 12.92 4.84 9.14
N ARG A 150 12.67 5.90 9.92
CA ARG A 150 11.38 6.21 10.50
C ARG A 150 10.81 7.47 9.84
N ILE A 151 9.52 7.46 9.50
CA ILE A 151 8.85 8.60 8.86
C ILE A 151 8.95 9.86 9.73
N ASP A 152 8.67 9.73 11.03
CA ASP A 152 8.70 10.86 11.96
C ASP A 152 10.07 11.57 12.01
N ASP A 153 11.16 10.83 11.86
CA ASP A 153 12.51 11.41 11.94
C ASP A 153 12.89 12.10 10.63
N VAL A 154 12.51 11.51 9.50
CA VAL A 154 12.71 12.13 8.17
C VAL A 154 11.89 13.41 8.04
N LEU A 155 10.64 13.40 8.51
CA LEU A 155 9.78 14.59 8.48
C LEU A 155 10.28 15.68 9.42
N ALA A 156 10.74 15.35 10.63
CA ALA A 156 11.33 16.33 11.53
C ALA A 156 12.54 17.05 10.89
N ALA A 157 13.42 16.30 10.21
CA ALA A 157 14.55 16.88 9.49
C ALA A 157 14.12 17.73 8.29
N ALA A 158 13.10 17.28 7.53
CA ALA A 158 12.57 18.00 6.39
C ALA A 158 11.86 19.30 6.81
N ASP A 159 11.09 19.28 7.90
CA ASP A 159 10.42 20.46 8.44
C ASP A 159 11.43 21.48 8.99
N ALA A 160 12.47 21.02 9.71
CA ALA A 160 13.54 21.91 10.19
C ALA A 160 14.26 22.63 9.02
N SER A 161 14.49 21.89 7.92
CA SER A 161 15.10 22.45 6.71
C SER A 161 14.17 23.44 6.00
N HIS A 162 12.85 23.17 5.98
CA HIS A 162 11.85 24.04 5.37
C HIS A 162 11.57 25.32 6.18
N ASP A 163 11.62 25.22 7.51
CA ASP A 163 11.37 26.32 8.43
C ASP A 163 12.50 27.37 8.43
N GLY A 164 13.74 26.94 8.18
CA GLY A 164 14.90 27.84 8.28
C GLY A 164 15.05 28.48 9.66
N GLY A 165 14.53 27.82 10.71
CA GLY A 165 14.57 28.26 12.10
C GLY A 165 13.55 29.35 12.48
N ARG A 166 12.45 29.51 11.74
CA ARG A 166 11.47 30.59 11.92
C ARG A 166 10.20 30.17 12.69
N GLY A 167 10.11 28.92 13.17
CA GLY A 167 8.96 28.42 13.92
C GLY A 167 7.68 28.25 13.10
N ARG A 168 7.79 28.03 11.79
CA ARG A 168 6.66 27.79 10.89
C ARG A 168 6.00 26.45 11.22
N ALA A 169 4.67 26.43 11.15
CA ALA A 169 3.90 25.20 11.33
C ALA A 169 4.34 24.11 10.34
N PRO A 170 4.42 22.83 10.77
CA PRO A 170 4.75 21.73 9.88
C PRO A 170 3.78 21.62 8.70
N ARG A 171 4.30 21.29 7.52
CA ARG A 171 3.49 21.22 6.29
C ARG A 171 2.41 20.13 6.35
N PRO A 172 1.21 20.35 5.80
CA PRO A 172 0.22 19.28 5.68
C PRO A 172 0.73 18.12 4.78
N VAL A 173 0.46 16.88 5.22
CA VAL A 173 0.71 15.66 4.46
C VAL A 173 -0.60 15.24 3.80
N TYR A 174 -0.76 15.52 2.51
CA TYR A 174 -2.02 15.23 1.81
C TYR A 174 -2.17 13.77 1.44
N MET A 175 -1.06 13.04 1.35
CA MET A 175 -1.09 11.61 1.11
C MET A 175 0.08 10.92 1.79
N LEU A 176 -0.20 9.84 2.51
CA LEU A 176 0.76 8.87 2.99
C LEU A 176 0.46 7.51 2.36
N LYS A 177 1.26 7.08 1.40
CA LYS A 177 1.18 5.72 0.86
C LYS A 177 2.06 4.78 1.65
N VAL A 178 1.52 3.60 1.94
CA VAL A 178 2.27 2.47 2.48
C VAL A 178 1.91 1.21 1.71
N ASP A 179 2.86 0.76 0.92
CA ASP A 179 2.75 -0.45 0.11
C ASP A 179 4.07 -1.21 0.23
N VAL A 180 4.16 -2.08 1.24
CA VAL A 180 5.42 -2.72 1.65
C VAL A 180 5.22 -4.21 1.91
N GLU A 181 4.33 -4.81 1.14
CA GLU A 181 4.22 -6.26 1.00
C GLU A 181 3.91 -6.98 2.34
N GLY A 182 3.10 -6.34 3.18
CA GLY A 182 2.59 -6.90 4.42
C GLY A 182 3.13 -6.28 5.71
N TYR A 183 4.16 -5.44 5.63
CA TYR A 183 4.76 -4.76 6.78
C TYR A 183 4.16 -3.36 7.06
N GLU A 184 2.97 -3.06 6.51
CA GLU A 184 2.29 -1.76 6.65
C GLU A 184 2.13 -1.34 8.13
N PRO A 185 1.75 -2.23 9.08
CA PRO A 185 1.66 -1.86 10.49
C PRO A 185 2.96 -1.32 11.09
N GLN A 186 4.10 -1.92 10.75
CA GLN A 186 5.41 -1.49 11.24
C GLN A 186 5.80 -0.14 10.64
N VAL A 187 5.48 0.11 9.36
CA VAL A 187 5.66 1.42 8.75
C VAL A 187 4.83 2.47 9.49
N MET A 188 3.55 2.20 9.75
CA MET A 188 2.65 3.17 10.41
C MET A 188 3.11 3.53 11.83
N ARG A 189 3.72 2.59 12.56
CA ARG A 189 4.36 2.89 13.87
C ARG A 189 5.53 3.87 13.78
N THR A 190 6.12 4.07 12.61
CA THR A 190 7.18 5.06 12.42
C THR A 190 6.66 6.48 12.18
N ALA A 191 5.35 6.63 11.96
CA ALA A 191 4.68 7.91 11.66
C ALA A 191 3.73 8.35 12.80
N LYS A 192 3.92 7.82 14.02
CA LYS A 192 2.97 8.02 15.13
C LYS A 192 2.83 9.51 15.48
N ARG A 193 3.95 10.25 15.63
CA ARG A 193 3.91 11.69 15.94
C ARG A 193 3.25 12.47 14.80
N THR A 194 3.55 12.10 13.57
CA THR A 194 2.96 12.70 12.36
C THR A 194 1.45 12.49 12.31
N LEU A 195 0.96 11.28 12.60
CA LEU A 195 -0.47 10.98 12.67
C LEU A 195 -1.16 11.64 13.89
N ASP A 196 -0.48 11.69 15.05
CA ASP A 196 -0.97 12.37 16.27
C ASP A 196 -1.15 13.87 16.06
N SER A 197 -0.34 14.49 15.21
CA SER A 197 -0.43 15.93 14.93
C SER A 197 -1.64 16.34 14.09
N GLY A 198 -2.38 15.39 13.50
CA GLY A 198 -3.51 15.68 12.62
C GLY A 198 -3.13 16.26 11.25
N ARG A 199 -1.84 16.35 10.90
CA ARG A 199 -1.39 16.91 9.61
C ARG A 199 -1.57 15.98 8.41
N VAL A 200 -1.87 14.70 8.64
CA VAL A 200 -2.10 13.70 7.57
C VAL A 200 -3.56 13.72 7.13
N ARG A 201 -3.82 14.04 5.87
CA ARG A 201 -5.19 14.17 5.32
C ARG A 201 -5.70 12.89 4.66
N ALA A 202 -4.81 12.13 4.01
CA ALA A 202 -5.17 10.84 3.43
C ALA A 202 -4.03 9.82 3.57
N VAL A 203 -4.41 8.54 3.61
CA VAL A 203 -3.51 7.38 3.63
C VAL A 203 -3.97 6.37 2.58
N GLN A 204 -3.05 5.85 1.78
CA GLN A 204 -3.27 4.69 0.91
C GLN A 204 -2.49 3.51 1.46
N LEU A 205 -3.15 2.38 1.70
CA LEU A 205 -2.57 1.16 2.23
C LEU A 205 -2.80 0.00 1.26
N GLU A 206 -1.79 -0.83 1.01
CA GLU A 206 -2.00 -2.16 0.43
C GLU A 206 -2.16 -3.17 1.57
N ILE A 207 -3.37 -3.68 1.79
CA ILE A 207 -3.64 -4.64 2.87
C ILE A 207 -3.65 -6.07 2.34
N ASN A 208 -2.73 -6.85 2.90
CA ASN A 208 -2.54 -8.25 2.59
C ASN A 208 -2.97 -9.13 3.77
N ARG A 209 -3.70 -10.22 3.48
CA ARG A 209 -3.97 -11.25 4.49
C ARG A 209 -2.85 -12.27 4.51
N MET A 210 -2.27 -12.48 5.68
CA MET A 210 -1.19 -13.43 5.89
C MET A 210 -1.72 -14.80 6.30
N TYR A 211 -1.26 -15.84 5.62
CA TYR A 211 -1.64 -17.23 5.90
C TYR A 211 -0.45 -18.11 6.29
N THR A 212 0.78 -17.59 6.20
CA THR A 212 1.98 -18.31 6.64
C THR A 212 2.04 -18.39 8.16
N ARG A 213 2.64 -19.46 8.71
CA ARG A 213 2.77 -19.64 10.16
C ARG A 213 3.43 -18.44 10.85
N ALA A 214 4.45 -17.85 10.23
CA ALA A 214 5.13 -16.67 10.75
C ALA A 214 4.28 -15.38 10.58
N GLY A 215 3.52 -15.27 9.48
CA GLY A 215 2.75 -14.08 9.13
C GLY A 215 1.38 -13.96 9.78
N VAL A 216 0.77 -15.02 10.33
CA VAL A 216 -0.57 -14.90 10.95
C VAL A 216 -0.62 -13.85 12.07
N ARG A 217 0.46 -13.69 12.84
CA ARG A 217 0.57 -12.61 13.85
C ARG A 217 0.52 -11.21 13.25
N GLN A 218 0.91 -11.05 11.98
CA GLN A 218 0.84 -9.79 11.26
C GLN A 218 -0.60 -9.32 11.07
N ASN A 219 -1.56 -10.23 10.90
CA ASN A 219 -2.97 -9.85 10.72
C ASN A 219 -3.52 -9.11 11.94
N SER A 220 -3.09 -9.46 13.17
CA SER A 220 -3.46 -8.71 14.38
C SER A 220 -2.92 -7.29 14.35
N HIS A 221 -1.64 -7.12 13.97
CA HIS A 221 -1.03 -5.79 13.81
C HIS A 221 -1.73 -4.96 12.73
N THR A 222 -2.24 -5.58 11.67
CA THR A 222 -3.07 -4.92 10.66
C THR A 222 -4.39 -4.42 11.24
N VAL A 223 -5.06 -5.21 12.07
CA VAL A 223 -6.31 -4.79 12.73
C VAL A 223 -6.06 -3.63 13.68
N GLU A 224 -5.02 -3.71 14.51
CA GLU A 224 -4.61 -2.63 15.42
C GLU A 224 -4.31 -1.33 14.66
N MET A 225 -3.56 -1.42 13.55
CA MET A 225 -3.28 -0.26 12.70
C MET A 225 -4.55 0.39 12.14
N LEU A 226 -5.54 -0.40 11.73
CA LEU A 226 -6.80 0.11 11.21
C LEU A 226 -7.65 0.76 12.32
N ASP A 227 -7.68 0.16 13.51
CA ASP A 227 -8.34 0.72 14.69
C ASP A 227 -7.72 2.06 15.11
N ASP A 228 -6.38 2.14 15.09
CA ASP A 228 -5.63 3.37 15.36
C ASP A 228 -6.00 4.49 14.38
N LEU A 229 -6.18 4.18 13.09
CA LEU A 229 -6.59 5.16 12.07
C LEU A 229 -8.05 5.58 12.24
N GLU A 230 -8.95 4.66 12.56
CA GLU A 230 -10.36 4.98 12.81
C GLU A 230 -10.50 5.90 14.04
N THR A 231 -9.79 5.60 15.13
CA THR A 231 -9.76 6.41 16.36
C THR A 231 -9.25 7.84 16.10
N ARG A 232 -8.45 8.04 15.05
CA ARG A 232 -7.96 9.35 14.59
C ARG A 232 -8.91 10.09 13.66
N GLY A 233 -10.11 9.56 13.43
CA GLY A 233 -11.15 10.19 12.62
C GLY A 233 -11.03 9.94 11.12
N PHE A 234 -10.22 8.96 10.69
CA PHE A 234 -10.19 8.60 9.29
C PHE A 234 -11.35 7.70 8.88
N ALA A 235 -11.98 8.04 7.75
CA ALA A 235 -12.96 7.19 7.08
C ALA A 235 -12.27 6.27 6.07
N MET A 236 -12.62 4.98 6.07
CA MET A 236 -11.98 3.98 5.21
C MET A 236 -12.88 3.53 4.07
N ARG A 237 -12.30 3.43 2.87
CA ARG A 237 -12.91 2.86 1.67
C ARG A 237 -11.97 1.82 1.07
N GLN A 238 -12.54 0.77 0.48
CA GLN A 238 -11.74 -0.29 -0.14
C GLN A 238 -11.86 -0.27 -1.66
N VAL A 239 -10.72 -0.48 -2.34
CA VAL A 239 -10.66 -0.83 -3.75
C VAL A 239 -10.19 -2.28 -3.85
N PRO A 240 -11.08 -3.21 -4.23
CA PRO A 240 -10.71 -4.62 -4.33
C PRO A 240 -9.93 -4.95 -5.60
N GLY A 241 -9.17 -6.05 -5.56
CA GLY A 241 -8.69 -6.69 -6.79
C GLY A 241 -9.83 -7.13 -7.70
N CYS A 242 -9.62 -7.10 -9.02
CA CYS A 242 -10.67 -7.31 -10.02
C CYS A 242 -11.46 -8.64 -9.90
N PRO A 243 -10.84 -9.79 -9.57
CA PRO A 243 -11.59 -11.02 -9.34
C PRO A 243 -12.60 -10.94 -8.18
N PHE A 244 -12.31 -10.13 -7.15
CA PHE A 244 -13.24 -9.92 -6.05
C PHE A 244 -14.33 -8.93 -6.44
N ALA A 245 -13.96 -7.81 -7.08
CA ALA A 245 -14.90 -6.80 -7.56
C ALA A 245 -15.98 -7.42 -8.48
N ALA A 246 -15.58 -8.30 -9.40
CA ALA A 246 -16.49 -8.99 -10.31
C ALA A 246 -17.58 -9.82 -9.58
N ARG A 247 -17.32 -10.27 -8.35
CA ARG A 247 -18.30 -11.04 -7.55
C ARG A 247 -19.22 -10.17 -6.72
N VAL A 248 -18.72 -9.03 -6.23
CA VAL A 248 -19.47 -8.18 -5.28
C VAL A 248 -20.07 -6.94 -5.92
N GLY A 249 -19.71 -6.65 -7.18
CA GLY A 249 -20.04 -5.41 -7.89
C GLY A 249 -19.17 -4.24 -7.43
N GLY A 250 -18.93 -3.28 -8.34
CA GLY A 250 -18.16 -2.06 -8.08
C GLY A 250 -16.81 -2.02 -8.80
N PRO A 251 -16.09 -0.89 -8.69
CA PRO A 251 -14.79 -0.70 -9.35
C PRO A 251 -13.71 -1.59 -8.72
N CYS A 252 -12.73 -1.97 -9.53
CA CYS A 252 -11.53 -2.69 -9.10
C CYS A 252 -10.26 -1.88 -9.37
N VAL A 253 -9.13 -2.34 -8.83
CA VAL A 253 -7.80 -1.71 -9.00
C VAL A 253 -7.47 -1.38 -10.47
N ASP A 254 -7.77 -2.29 -11.40
CA ASP A 254 -7.51 -2.15 -12.84
C ASP A 254 -8.74 -1.72 -13.65
N ALA A 255 -9.76 -1.14 -13.00
CA ALA A 255 -10.96 -0.69 -13.70
C ALA A 255 -10.58 0.44 -14.69
N ALA A 256 -10.47 0.09 -15.98
CA ALA A 256 -10.08 1.02 -17.04
C ALA A 256 -11.01 2.23 -17.13
N ASP A 257 -12.29 2.04 -16.83
CA ASP A 257 -13.30 3.11 -16.79
C ASP A 257 -13.03 4.14 -15.67
N ALA A 258 -12.21 3.81 -14.66
CA ALA A 258 -11.77 4.77 -13.65
C ALA A 258 -10.67 5.72 -14.17
N ALA A 259 -9.88 5.30 -15.16
CA ALA A 259 -8.89 6.16 -15.82
C ALA A 259 -9.53 7.09 -16.86
N ILE A 260 -10.69 6.72 -17.39
CA ILE A 260 -11.40 7.47 -18.42
C ILE A 260 -12.60 8.15 -17.75
N VAL A 261 -12.36 9.32 -17.16
CA VAL A 261 -13.43 10.31 -17.24
C VAL A 261 -13.23 10.97 -18.60
N ASP A 262 -13.99 10.50 -19.58
CA ASP A 262 -14.23 11.27 -20.80
C ASP A 262 -15.09 12.47 -20.38
N VAL A 263 -14.48 13.38 -19.61
CA VAL A 263 -15.02 14.69 -19.27
C VAL A 263 -14.95 15.53 -20.52
N GLY A 264 -15.65 15.14 -21.60
CA GLY A 264 -15.72 15.88 -22.85
C GLY A 264 -15.83 17.36 -22.54
N TRP A 265 -14.73 18.11 -22.74
CA TRP A 265 -14.57 19.53 -22.40
C TRP A 265 -15.03 19.99 -20.99
N LYS A 266 -15.30 19.09 -20.03
CA LYS A 266 -15.66 19.42 -18.63
C LYS A 266 -14.43 19.44 -17.74
N ARG A 267 -14.38 20.35 -16.77
CA ARG A 267 -13.22 20.49 -15.87
C ARG A 267 -13.23 19.35 -14.84
N TRP A 268 -12.06 18.87 -14.41
CA TRP A 268 -11.94 17.89 -13.32
C TRP A 268 -12.71 18.28 -12.04
N GLN A 269 -12.87 19.59 -11.81
CA GLN A 269 -13.65 20.19 -10.72
C GLN A 269 -15.13 19.80 -10.73
N GLU A 270 -15.67 19.45 -11.90
CA GLU A 270 -17.10 19.14 -12.11
C GLU A 270 -17.33 17.63 -12.21
N ALA A 271 -16.27 16.83 -12.21
CA ALA A 271 -16.37 15.38 -12.28
C ALA A 271 -16.95 14.82 -10.96
N PRO A 272 -17.88 13.85 -11.01
CA PRO A 272 -18.34 13.16 -9.82
C PRO A 272 -17.18 12.56 -9.03
N SER A 273 -17.28 12.63 -7.70
CA SER A 273 -16.31 12.01 -6.80
C SER A 273 -16.28 10.49 -7.02
N PHE A 274 -15.12 9.97 -7.39
CA PHE A 274 -14.87 8.54 -7.49
C PHE A 274 -14.67 7.94 -6.09
N TRP A 275 -14.09 8.71 -5.15
CA TRP A 275 -14.00 8.34 -3.73
C TRP A 275 -15.37 7.95 -3.15
N ASN A 276 -16.41 8.75 -3.42
CA ASN A 276 -17.76 8.50 -2.91
C ASN A 276 -18.43 7.26 -3.51
N GLN A 277 -17.93 6.75 -4.65
CA GLN A 277 -18.43 5.52 -5.28
C GLN A 277 -17.81 4.26 -4.65
N LEU A 278 -16.73 4.40 -3.88
CA LEU A 278 -16.07 3.26 -3.26
C LEU A 278 -16.87 2.71 -2.07
N ALA A 279 -16.77 1.39 -1.87
CA ALA A 279 -17.43 0.74 -0.75
C ALA A 279 -16.75 1.14 0.59
N PRO A 280 -17.52 1.43 1.65
CA PRO A 280 -16.96 1.64 2.99
C PRO A 280 -16.25 0.37 3.46
N PHE A 281 -15.19 0.56 4.24
CA PHE A 281 -14.45 -0.54 4.85
C PHE A 281 -14.60 -0.50 6.38
N PRO A 282 -14.97 -1.61 7.04
CA PRO A 282 -15.38 -2.89 6.45
C PRO A 282 -16.83 -2.87 5.94
N SER A 283 -17.08 -3.39 4.73
CA SER A 283 -18.45 -3.47 4.18
C SER A 283 -19.25 -4.68 4.71
N ASN A 284 -20.58 -4.56 4.83
CA ASN A 284 -21.48 -5.67 5.21
C ASN A 284 -21.33 -6.90 4.29
N ARG A 285 -21.06 -6.71 2.99
CA ARG A 285 -20.78 -7.80 2.04
C ARG A 285 -19.44 -8.50 2.33
N SER A 286 -18.41 -7.73 2.69
CA SER A 286 -17.12 -8.30 3.13
C SER A 286 -17.26 -9.10 4.44
N ARG A 287 -18.14 -8.66 5.34
CA ARG A 287 -18.47 -9.36 6.59
C ARG A 287 -19.18 -10.70 6.32
N LEU A 288 -20.23 -10.72 5.51
CA LEU A 288 -21.02 -11.93 5.19
C LEU A 288 -20.22 -13.02 4.45
N LEU A 289 -19.33 -12.64 3.54
CA LEU A 289 -18.52 -13.62 2.78
C LEU A 289 -17.37 -14.22 3.60
N SER A 290 -16.83 -13.48 4.59
CA SER A 290 -15.83 -14.03 5.51
C SER A 290 -16.36 -15.18 6.37
N LEU A 291 -17.68 -15.21 6.61
CA LEU A 291 -18.36 -16.27 7.36
C LEU A 291 -18.68 -17.51 6.51
N ARG A 292 -18.74 -17.38 5.17
CA ARG A 292 -19.21 -18.44 4.25
C ARG A 292 -18.11 -19.25 3.56
N HIS A 293 -16.84 -18.84 3.61
CA HIS A 293 -15.77 -19.54 2.87
C HIS A 293 -14.59 -19.98 3.74
N ARG A 294 -14.54 -21.28 4.07
CA ARG A 294 -13.35 -21.98 4.60
C ARG A 294 -12.19 -22.14 3.59
N ARG A 295 -12.31 -21.68 2.34
CA ARG A 295 -11.33 -21.99 1.26
C ARG A 295 -10.97 -20.86 0.30
N ALA A 296 -11.44 -19.62 0.49
CA ALA A 296 -11.04 -18.54 -0.38
C ALA A 296 -9.68 -17.96 0.07
N LYS A 297 -8.63 -18.16 -0.73
CA LYS A 297 -7.42 -17.32 -0.69
C LYS A 297 -7.85 -15.92 -1.13
N SER A 298 -8.28 -15.05 -0.22
CA SER A 298 -8.64 -13.68 -0.62
C SER A 298 -7.37 -12.93 -0.97
N ARG A 299 -7.24 -12.58 -2.25
CA ARG A 299 -6.17 -11.73 -2.79
C ARG A 299 -6.39 -10.29 -2.31
N GLU A 300 -5.28 -9.67 -1.95
CA GLU A 300 -4.89 -8.24 -1.84
C GLU A 300 -6.03 -7.22 -1.97
N ARG A 301 -6.13 -6.32 -0.98
CA ARG A 301 -7.10 -5.23 -0.96
C ARG A 301 -6.38 -3.91 -0.67
N SER A 302 -6.49 -2.95 -1.57
CA SER A 302 -6.02 -1.59 -1.28
C SER A 302 -7.10 -0.84 -0.51
N ILE A 303 -6.72 -0.20 0.59
CA ILE A 303 -7.60 0.63 1.40
C ILE A 303 -7.12 2.06 1.27
N PHE A 304 -8.02 2.94 0.87
CA PHE A 304 -7.82 4.36 1.01
C PHE A 304 -8.55 4.84 2.25
N VAL A 305 -7.91 5.76 2.95
CA VAL A 305 -8.30 6.22 4.27
C VAL A 305 -8.22 7.74 4.21
N HIS A 306 -9.33 8.44 4.39
CA HIS A 306 -9.42 9.91 4.24
C HIS A 306 -9.94 10.56 5.51
N PHE A 307 -9.34 11.68 5.92
CA PHE A 307 -9.73 12.45 7.09
C PHE A 307 -11.06 13.17 6.87
N ASN A 308 -12.02 13.01 7.78
CA ASN A 308 -13.37 13.54 7.60
C ASN A 308 -13.71 14.54 8.72
N GLU A 309 -13.89 15.82 8.40
CA GLU A 309 -14.28 16.85 9.39
C GLU A 309 -15.80 16.90 9.67
N THR A 310 -16.66 16.15 8.96
CA THR A 310 -18.12 16.40 9.00
C THR A 310 -19.05 15.19 9.08
N THR A 311 -18.59 13.96 9.35
CA THR A 311 -19.52 12.82 9.51
C THR A 311 -19.23 11.93 10.72
N ARG A 312 -20.05 12.08 11.77
CA ARG A 312 -20.22 11.05 12.80
C ARG A 312 -21.01 9.91 12.19
N TRP A 313 -20.46 8.70 12.11
CA TRP A 313 -21.27 7.50 11.98
C TRP A 313 -20.69 6.33 12.77
N ALA A 314 -21.62 5.54 13.31
CA ALA A 314 -21.46 4.61 14.40
C ALA A 314 -21.34 3.16 13.90
N GLY A 315 -20.38 2.40 14.44
CA GLY A 315 -20.33 0.94 14.34
C GLY A 315 -19.05 0.37 14.97
N PRO A 316 -19.11 -0.62 15.87
CA PRO A 316 -17.95 -1.03 16.66
C PRO A 316 -16.96 -1.94 15.89
N VAL A 317 -15.67 -1.62 16.04
CA VAL A 317 -14.44 -2.32 15.60
C VAL A 317 -14.45 -3.83 15.91
N SER A 318 -15.16 -4.22 16.98
CA SER A 318 -15.30 -5.61 17.46
C SER A 318 -15.75 -6.63 16.40
N ALA A 319 -16.39 -6.20 15.31
CA ALA A 319 -16.80 -7.10 14.22
C ALA A 319 -15.65 -7.49 13.27
N MET A 320 -14.65 -6.63 13.06
CA MET A 320 -13.50 -6.92 12.20
C MET A 320 -12.55 -7.89 12.88
N GLU A 321 -12.30 -7.66 14.17
CA GLU A 321 -11.52 -8.55 15.03
C GLU A 321 -12.15 -9.96 15.06
N ARG A 322 -13.47 -10.07 15.24
CA ARG A 322 -14.18 -11.37 15.18
C ARG A 322 -14.05 -12.06 13.82
N ALA A 323 -14.12 -11.32 12.71
CA ALA A 323 -14.00 -11.91 11.37
C ALA A 323 -12.58 -12.43 11.09
N PHE A 324 -11.55 -11.69 11.49
CA PHE A 324 -10.15 -12.13 11.38
C PHE A 324 -9.84 -13.28 12.34
N ARG A 325 -10.27 -13.18 13.60
CA ARG A 325 -10.08 -14.24 14.61
C ARG A 325 -10.74 -15.54 14.19
N ASN A 326 -11.98 -15.49 13.68
CA ASN A 326 -12.70 -16.69 13.24
C ASN A 326 -12.06 -17.33 11.98
N ASP A 327 -11.57 -16.53 11.02
CA ASP A 327 -10.83 -17.05 9.84
C ASP A 327 -9.50 -17.68 10.25
N ILE A 328 -8.75 -17.04 11.17
CA ILE A 328 -7.48 -17.58 11.72
C ILE A 328 -7.73 -18.90 12.45
N LEU A 329 -8.67 -18.93 13.40
CA LEU A 329 -8.99 -20.13 14.19
C LEU A 329 -9.46 -21.29 13.30
N SER A 330 -10.24 -21.00 12.25
CA SER A 330 -10.72 -22.02 11.29
C SER A 330 -9.61 -22.62 10.41
N ARG A 331 -8.46 -21.94 10.28
CA ARG A 331 -7.30 -22.39 9.51
C ARG A 331 -6.22 -23.02 10.39
N SER A 332 -6.06 -22.57 11.63
CA SER A 332 -5.13 -23.17 12.61
C SER A 332 -5.61 -24.50 13.19
N SER A 333 -6.91 -24.81 13.14
CA SER A 333 -7.43 -26.15 13.47
C SER A 333 -6.93 -27.25 12.51
N ASN A 334 -6.46 -26.89 11.30
CA ASN A 334 -5.79 -27.81 10.39
C ASN A 334 -4.26 -27.86 10.57
N LEU A 335 -3.67 -26.99 11.41
CA LEU A 335 -2.24 -26.98 11.74
C LEU A 335 -1.93 -27.73 13.06
N ALA A 336 -2.97 -28.07 13.84
CA ALA A 336 -2.86 -28.85 15.08
C ALA A 336 -2.59 -30.36 14.86
N GLY A 337 -2.33 -30.80 13.63
CA GLY A 337 -1.98 -32.18 13.29
C GLY A 337 -0.52 -32.57 13.55
N ILE A 338 0.32 -31.67 14.08
CA ILE A 338 1.71 -31.97 14.46
C ILE A 338 1.83 -31.78 15.98
N GLY A 339 1.21 -32.70 16.72
CA GLY A 339 1.54 -33.01 18.12
C GLY A 339 2.58 -34.14 18.17
N PRO A 340 3.33 -34.29 19.27
CA PRO A 340 4.52 -35.14 19.32
C PRO A 340 4.17 -36.61 19.06
N ALA A 341 5.06 -37.30 18.33
CA ALA A 341 4.97 -38.71 18.03
C ALA A 341 4.82 -39.52 19.33
N HIS A 342 3.62 -40.02 19.60
CA HIS A 342 3.43 -41.06 20.60
C HIS A 342 3.99 -42.36 20.05
N GLN A 343 5.22 -42.70 20.47
CA GLN A 343 5.65 -44.09 20.54
C GLN A 343 4.68 -44.84 21.46
N ARG A 344 3.81 -45.65 20.87
CA ARG A 344 3.21 -46.78 21.58
C ARG A 344 4.02 -48.03 21.24
N GLN A 345 4.79 -48.48 22.23
CA GLN A 345 5.42 -49.78 22.27
C GLN A 345 4.35 -50.86 22.03
N LYS A 346 4.65 -51.78 21.10
CA LYS A 346 3.95 -53.07 21.01
C LYS A 346 4.33 -53.90 22.23
N LYS A 347 3.31 -54.39 22.94
CA LYS A 347 3.36 -55.71 23.60
C LYS A 347 2.44 -56.61 22.84
#